data_AF-A0A944UHB2-F1
#
_entry.id   AF-A0A944UHB2-F1
#
_cell.length_a   1.000
_cell.length_b   1.000
_cell.length_c   1.000
_cell.angle_alpha   90.00
_cell.angle_beta   90.00
_cell.angle_gamma   90.00
#
_symmetry.space_group_name_H-M   'P 1'
#
loop_
_entity.id
_entity.type
_entity.pdbx_description
1 polymer ?
#
loop_
_entity_poly.entity_id
_entity_poly.type
_entity_poly.pdbx_seq_one_letter_code
_entity_poly.pdbx_strand_id
1 'polypeptide(L)' 'MSGLTNEQKAQKVVHFRRIIKGRVWFGWIFTIVGAVLFGVGFKNNQSPLIMLNGITFSAWGLFMVWQAKRALSNLTSTQK' A
#
# COMPACT_ATOMS: atom_id res chain seq x y z
N MET A 1 -0.61 -0.67 34.47
CA MET A 1 -1.04 -0.32 33.10
C MET A 1 -2.50 -0.67 32.96
N SER A 2 -3.43 0.29 32.91
CA SER A 2 -4.83 -0.05 32.64
C SER A 2 -4.93 -0.51 31.19
N GLY A 3 -5.31 -1.76 30.97
CA GLY A 3 -5.62 -2.24 29.63
C GLY A 3 -6.77 -1.42 29.03
N LEU A 4 -6.71 -1.16 27.73
CA LEU A 4 -7.77 -0.46 27.00
C LEU A 4 -9.10 -1.20 27.18
N THR A 5 -10.19 -0.46 27.40
CA THR A 5 -11.54 -1.05 27.40
C THR A 5 -11.87 -1.61 26.01
N ASN A 6 -12.80 -2.55 25.94
CA ASN A 6 -13.19 -3.18 24.68
C ASN A 6 -13.71 -2.16 23.64
N GLU A 7 -14.38 -1.11 24.11
CA GLU A 7 -14.86 0.01 23.29
C GLU A 7 -13.71 0.83 22.69
N GLN A 8 -12.69 1.14 23.48
CA GLN A 8 -11.50 1.85 23.01
C GLN A 8 -10.70 1.03 22.00
N LYS A 9 -10.64 -0.30 22.18
CA LYS A 9 -10.03 -1.22 21.20
C LYS A 9 -10.81 -1.23 19.89
N ALA A 10 -12.15 -1.29 19.94
CA ALA A 10 -13.00 -1.28 18.76
C ALA A 10 -12.84 0.02 17.94
N GLN A 11 -12.78 1.19 18.61
CA GLN A 11 -12.54 2.47 17.93
C GLN A 11 -11.17 2.51 17.24
N LYS A 12 -10.12 2.00 17.89
CA LYS A 12 -8.78 1.88 17.27
C LYS A 12 -8.81 0.98 16.03
N VAL A 13 -9.50 -0.15 16.06
CA VAL A 13 -9.64 -1.04 14.89
C VAL A 13 -10.30 -0.33 13.72
N VAL A 14 -11.37 0.44 13.96
CA VAL A 14 -12.04 1.24 12.89
C VAL A 14 -11.09 2.27 12.30
N HIS A 15 -10.32 2.96 13.15
CA HIS A 15 -9.31 3.93 12.71
C HIS A 15 -8.21 3.26 11.86
N PHE A 16 -7.66 2.13 12.32
CA PHE A 16 -6.65 1.37 11.58
C PHE A 16 -7.18 0.88 10.22
N ARG A 17 -8.43 0.41 10.16
CA ARG A 17 -9.07 0.03 8.88
C ARG A 17 -9.11 1.18 7.88
N ARG A 18 -9.40 2.41 8.33
CA ARG A 18 -9.39 3.60 7.44
C ARG A 18 -8.00 3.90 6.90
N ILE A 19 -6.98 3.88 7.77
CA ILE A 19 -5.58 4.10 7.36
C ILE A 19 -5.13 3.04 6.35
N ILE A 20 -5.44 1.77 6.60
CA ILE A 20 -5.07 0.67 5.72
C ILE A 20 -5.72 0.82 4.34
N LYS A 21 -7.00 1.21 4.27
CA LYS A 21 -7.66 1.50 2.99
C LYS A 21 -6.96 2.63 2.24
N GLY A 22 -6.55 3.70 2.92
CA GLY A 22 -5.76 4.78 2.33
C GLY A 22 -4.44 4.27 1.75
N ARG A 23 -3.70 3.44 2.49
CA ARG A 23 -2.44 2.84 2.02
C ARG A 23 -2.61 1.95 0.79
N VAL A 24 -3.70 1.16 0.73
CA VAL A 24 -4.03 0.37 -0.47
C VAL A 24 -4.26 1.28 -1.67
N TRP A 25 -5.02 2.36 -1.49
CA TRP A 25 -5.29 3.32 -2.56
C TRP A 25 -4.02 4.01 -3.06
N PHE A 26 -3.17 4.49 -2.15
CA PHE A 26 -1.85 5.05 -2.50
C PHE A 26 -0.95 4.04 -3.21
N GLY A 27 -0.95 2.78 -2.78
CA GLY A 27 -0.17 1.72 -3.42
C GLY A 27 -0.58 1.53 -4.88
N TRP A 28 -1.87 1.50 -5.18
CA TRP A 28 -2.36 1.43 -6.57
C TRP A 28 -1.98 2.65 -7.40
N ILE A 29 -2.04 3.86 -6.83
CA ILE A 29 -1.59 5.09 -7.52
C ILE A 29 -0.11 4.96 -7.89
N PHE A 30 0.75 4.58 -6.93
CA PHE A 30 2.17 4.39 -7.18
C PHE A 30 2.44 3.32 -8.24
N THR A 31 1.65 2.25 -8.24
CA THR A 31 1.74 1.20 -9.28
C THR A 31 1.43 1.75 -10.66
N ILE A 32 0.34 2.51 -10.81
CA ILE A 32 -0.05 3.07 -12.10
C ILE A 32 0.96 4.11 -12.58
N VAL A 33 1.38 5.03 -11.70
CA VAL A 33 2.37 6.07 -12.03
C VAL A 33 3.70 5.43 -12.44
N GLY A 34 4.18 4.43 -11.70
CA GLY A 34 5.40 3.70 -12.05
C GLY A 34 5.29 3.01 -13.41
N ALA A 35 4.16 2.39 -13.72
CA ALA A 35 3.95 1.69 -14.98
C ALA A 35 3.93 2.67 -16.17
N VAL A 36 3.30 3.84 -16.00
CA VAL A 36 3.32 4.92 -16.99
C VAL A 36 4.75 5.43 -17.19
N LEU A 37 5.49 5.67 -16.11
CA LEU A 37 6.87 6.17 -16.18
C LEU A 37 7.78 5.18 -16.91
N PHE A 38 7.61 3.88 -16.66
CA PHE A 38 8.30 2.82 -17.37
C PHE A 38 7.96 2.83 -18.88
N GLY A 39 6.67 2.92 -19.22
CA GLY A 39 6.21 2.96 -20.61
C GLY A 39 6.75 4.16 -21.40
N VAL A 40 6.79 5.35 -20.77
CA VAL A 40 7.41 6.54 -21.35
C VAL A 40 8.91 6.34 -21.56
N GLY A 41 9.61 5.78 -20.56
CA GLY A 41 11.03 5.47 -20.65
C GLY A 41 11.35 4.51 -21.81
N PHE A 42 10.55 3.47 -21.96
CA PHE A 42 10.69 2.48 -23.03
C PHE A 42 10.44 3.09 -24.42
N LYS A 43 9.37 3.87 -24.58
CA LYS A 43 8.99 4.45 -25.88
C LYS A 43 10.00 5.50 -26.38
N ASN A 44 10.56 6.29 -25.47
CA ASN A 44 11.47 7.38 -25.84
C ASN A 44 12.95 6.97 -25.91
N ASN A 45 13.25 5.66 -25.79
CA ASN A 45 14.60 5.12 -25.66
C ASN A 45 15.44 5.91 -24.63
N GLN A 46 14.76 6.38 -23.58
CA GLN A 46 15.36 7.21 -22.55
C GLN A 46 16.28 6.37 -21.65
N SER A 47 17.10 7.06 -20.85
CA SER A 47 18.06 6.43 -19.95
C SER A 47 17.45 5.23 -19.21
N PRO A 48 18.14 4.06 -19.18
CA PRO A 48 17.71 2.88 -18.43
C PRO A 48 17.33 3.15 -16.98
N LEU A 49 17.86 4.23 -16.38
CA LEU A 49 17.51 4.71 -15.05
C LEU A 49 16.04 5.10 -14.91
N ILE A 50 15.42 5.70 -15.93
CA ILE A 50 14.01 6.11 -15.90
C ILE A 50 13.11 4.87 -15.93
N MET A 51 13.46 3.88 -16.75
CA MET A 51 12.77 2.59 -16.77
C MET A 51 12.92 1.84 -15.44
N LEU A 52 14.13 1.81 -14.87
CA LEU A 52 14.38 1.19 -13.57
C LEU A 52 13.52 1.84 -12.48
N ASN A 53 13.45 3.18 -12.46
CA ASN A 53 12.59 3.93 -11.54
C ASN A 53 11.10 3.60 -11.73
N GLY A 54 10.63 3.49 -12.97
CA GLY A 54 9.26 3.09 -13.26
C GLY A 54 8.93 1.70 -12.70
N ILE A 55 9.82 0.72 -12.90
CA ILE A 55 9.67 -0.63 -12.35
C ILE A 55 9.70 -0.61 -10.82
N THR A 56 10.65 0.10 -10.20
CA THR A 56 10.78 0.12 -8.73
C THR A 56 9.58 0.80 -8.07
N PHE A 57 9.08 1.92 -8.62
CA PHE A 57 7.83 2.53 -8.14
C PHE A 57 6.64 1.59 -8.30
N SER A 58 6.57 0.87 -9.43
CA SER A 58 5.50 -0.08 -9.69
C SER A 58 5.47 -1.23 -8.68
N ALA A 59 6.64 -1.87 -8.50
CA ALA A 59 6.84 -2.97 -7.58
C ALA A 59 6.61 -2.54 -6.13
N TRP A 60 7.08 -1.36 -5.75
CA TRP A 60 6.85 -0.80 -4.42
C TRP A 60 5.37 -0.52 -4.15
N GLY A 61 4.64 0.01 -5.12
CA GLY A 61 3.19 0.20 -5.03
C GLY A 61 2.45 -1.12 -4.79
N LEU A 62 2.81 -2.18 -5.52
CA LEU A 62 2.23 -3.52 -5.34
C LEU A 62 2.58 -4.09 -3.96
N PHE A 63 3.81 -3.91 -3.51
CA PHE A 63 4.24 -4.33 -2.18
C PHE A 63 3.48 -3.60 -1.07
N MET A 64 3.22 -2.29 -1.23
CA MET A 64 2.39 -1.53 -0.29
C MET A 64 0.95 -2.06 -0.24
N VAL A 65 0.36 -2.40 -1.38
CA VAL A 65 -0.99 -3.02 -1.44
C VAL A 65 -0.99 -4.37 -0.71
N TRP A 66 0.00 -5.22 -0.96
CA TRP A 66 0.11 -6.53 -0.32
C TRP A 66 0.28 -6.41 1.21
N GLN A 67 1.19 -5.56 1.67
CA GLN A 67 1.39 -5.32 3.11
C GLN A 67 0.13 -4.80 3.78
N ALA A 68 -0.56 -3.84 3.15
CA ALA A 68 -1.79 -3.27 3.69
C ALA A 68 -2.91 -4.32 3.76
N LYS A 69 -3.06 -5.17 2.74
CA LYS A 69 -4.02 -6.28 2.76
C LYS A 69 -3.69 -7.32 3.84
N ARG A 70 -2.41 -7.65 4.03
CA ARG A 70 -1.96 -8.56 5.09
C ARG A 70 -2.18 -7.98 6.49
N ALA A 71 -2.00 -6.68 6.67
CA ALA A 71 -2.32 -6.02 7.93
C ALA A 71 -3.84 -6.07 8.21
N LEU A 72 -4.68 -5.91 7.18
CA LEU A 72 -6.14 -6.00 7.31
C LEU A 72 -6.61 -7.41 7.68
N SER A 73 -6.02 -8.45 7.07
CA SER A 73 -6.37 -9.83 7.38
C SER A 73 -6.03 -10.16 8.83
N ASN A 74 -4.85 -9.75 9.31
CA ASN A 74 -4.43 -9.97 10.69
C ASN A 74 -5.37 -9.31 11.70
N LEU A 75 -5.83 -8.08 11.42
CA LEU A 75 -6.81 -7.39 12.26
C LEU A 75 -8.19 -8.08 12.30
N THR A 76 -8.52 -8.86 11.27
CA THR A 76 -9.80 -9.57 11.17
C THR A 76 -9.70 -10.96 11.82
N SER A 77 -8.57 -11.64 11.70
CA SER A 77 -8.32 -12.94 12.36
C SER A 77 -8.18 -12.84 13.88
N THR A 78 -7.77 -11.70 14.44
CA THR A 78 -7.68 -11.48 15.90
C THR A 78 -9.04 -11.21 16.58
N GLN A 79 -10.14 -11.21 15.82
CA GLN A 79 -11.50 -11.01 16.34
C GLN A 79 -12.35 -12.29 16.36
N LYS A 80 -11.77 -13.45 16.00
CA LYS A 80 -12.42 -14.77 16.00
C LYS A 80 -11.84 -15.62 17.12
#